data_AF-A0A529NUE4-F1
#
_entry.id   AF-A0A529NUE4-F1
#
_cell.length_a   1.000
_cell.length_b   1.000
_cell.length_c   1.000
_cell.angle_alpha   90.00
_cell.angle_beta   90.00
_cell.angle_gamma   90.00
#
_symmetry.space_group_name_H-M   'P 1'
#
loop_
_entity.id
_entity.type
_entity.pdbx_description
1 polymer ?
#
loop_
_entity_poly.entity_id
_entity_poly.type
_entity_poly.pdbx_seq_one_letter_code
_entity_poly.pdbx_strand_id
1 'polypeptide(L)'
;EDTMRFSTSMEQLGVAFADSLLTLIAFLPVLDALSAHITELPLIGPIPHSLVIVALVWSLFGTILLAVAGIKLPGMEFRNQRVEAAYRKELVYGEDDPNRASPPALTELFQNVRRTYFRYYFHYAYFNVFRAGFGQADAIFSSVILIPTIAAGKITLGIWQQISTAFGQVSSSFQYLVSAWPQIVELISIYKRLRAFEATLYGEPLPDIDQRYLAKHGVQD
;
A
#
# COMPACT_ATOMS: atom_id res chain seq x y z
N GLU A 1 -20.17 -3.99 -14.28
CA GLU A 1 -19.61 -3.38 -13.06
C GLU A 1 -18.09 -3.60 -12.96
N ASP A 2 -17.61 -4.85 -12.95
CA ASP A 2 -16.17 -5.16 -12.82
C ASP A 2 -15.27 -4.50 -13.89
N THR A 3 -15.71 -4.41 -15.15
CA THR A 3 -14.97 -3.71 -16.22
C THR A 3 -14.78 -2.21 -15.91
N MET A 4 -15.79 -1.56 -15.33
CA MET A 4 -15.71 -0.15 -14.93
C MET A 4 -14.73 0.02 -13.77
N ARG A 5 -14.84 -0.82 -12.72
CA ARG A 5 -13.93 -0.79 -11.57
C ARG A 5 -12.49 -1.07 -12.00
N PHE A 6 -12.27 -1.99 -12.93
CA PHE A 6 -10.95 -2.24 -13.53
C PHE A 6 -10.38 -0.97 -14.17
N SER A 7 -11.15 -0.32 -15.06
CA SER A 7 -10.72 0.90 -15.74
C SER A 7 -10.37 2.02 -14.75
N THR A 8 -11.26 2.28 -13.77
CA THR A 8 -11.06 3.33 -12.77
C THR A 8 -9.86 3.05 -11.86
N SER A 9 -9.71 1.83 -11.35
CA SER A 9 -8.56 1.47 -10.51
C SER A 9 -7.25 1.53 -11.28
N MET A 10 -7.24 1.08 -12.54
CA MET A 10 -6.05 1.15 -13.41
C MET A 10 -5.65 2.60 -13.70
N GLU A 11 -6.62 3.47 -13.99
CA GLU A 11 -6.39 4.90 -14.19
C GLU A 11 -5.81 5.56 -12.93
N GLN A 12 -6.44 5.36 -11.78
CA GLN A 12 -5.99 5.95 -10.51
C GLN A 12 -4.57 5.50 -10.15
N LEU A 13 -4.28 4.21 -10.28
CA LEU A 13 -2.95 3.67 -10.03
C LEU A 13 -1.93 4.24 -11.02
N GLY A 14 -2.27 4.30 -12.31
CA GLY A 14 -1.39 4.82 -13.37
C GLY A 14 -1.09 6.31 -13.21
N VAL A 15 -2.10 7.13 -12.92
CA VAL A 15 -1.95 8.57 -12.68
C VAL A 15 -1.07 8.81 -11.45
N ALA A 16 -1.34 8.13 -10.34
CA ALA A 16 -0.55 8.29 -9.11
C ALA A 16 0.90 7.78 -9.28
N PHE A 17 1.11 6.74 -10.09
CA PHE A 17 2.46 6.28 -10.43
C PHE A 17 3.21 7.33 -11.27
N ALA A 18 2.57 7.86 -12.31
CA ALA A 18 3.14 8.91 -13.14
C ALA A 18 3.46 10.16 -12.31
N ASP A 19 2.57 10.57 -11.42
CA ASP A 19 2.77 11.67 -10.48
C ASP A 19 3.99 11.45 -9.58
N SER A 20 4.17 10.24 -9.03
CA SER A 20 5.35 9.91 -8.22
C SER A 20 6.67 10.02 -9.01
N LEU A 21 6.67 9.60 -10.29
CA LEU A 21 7.84 9.72 -11.16
C LEU A 21 8.13 11.17 -11.53
N LEU A 22 7.11 11.93 -11.88
CA LEU A 22 7.24 13.35 -12.23
C LEU A 22 7.72 14.16 -11.02
N THR A 23 7.22 13.84 -9.83
CA THR A 23 7.67 14.42 -8.56
C THR A 23 9.16 14.14 -8.33
N LEU A 24 9.63 12.90 -8.53
CA LEU A 24 11.06 12.59 -8.44
C LEU A 24 11.89 13.40 -9.43
N ILE A 25 11.46 13.46 -10.70
CA ILE A 25 12.14 14.23 -11.76
C ILE A 25 12.18 15.73 -11.41
N ALA A 26 11.14 16.27 -10.79
CA ALA A 26 11.07 17.68 -10.43
C ALA A 26 11.88 18.02 -9.18
N PHE A 27 11.83 17.18 -8.14
CA PHE A 27 12.39 17.51 -6.82
C PHE A 27 13.83 17.03 -6.61
N LEU A 28 14.31 16.00 -7.32
CA LEU A 28 15.72 15.60 -7.24
C LEU A 28 16.67 16.73 -7.71
N PRO A 29 16.44 17.42 -8.86
CA PRO A 29 17.27 18.56 -9.25
C PRO A 29 17.18 19.74 -8.28
N VAL A 30 16.03 19.95 -7.64
CA VAL A 30 15.86 20.99 -6.62
C VAL A 30 16.72 20.68 -5.39
N LEU A 31 16.68 19.45 -4.88
CA LEU A 31 17.58 19.01 -3.80
C LEU A 31 19.05 19.13 -4.19
N ASP A 32 19.35 18.87 -5.46
CA ASP A 32 20.71 18.97 -5.98
C ASP A 32 21.25 20.40 -5.93
N ALA A 33 20.47 21.36 -6.45
CA ALA A 33 20.79 22.78 -6.39
C ALA A 33 20.92 23.28 -4.95
N LEU A 34 20.06 22.80 -4.04
CA LEU A 34 20.10 23.15 -2.63
C LEU A 34 21.30 22.54 -1.89
N SER A 35 21.83 21.40 -2.36
CA SER A 35 23.00 20.74 -1.77
C SER A 35 24.24 21.64 -1.76
N ALA A 36 24.35 22.60 -2.69
CA ALA A 36 25.45 23.56 -2.74
C ALA A 36 25.56 24.45 -1.48
N HIS A 37 24.46 24.62 -0.74
CA HIS A 37 24.43 25.41 0.49
C HIS A 37 24.88 24.61 1.73
N ILE A 38 25.11 23.30 1.57
CA ILE A 38 25.47 22.40 2.66
C ILE A 38 26.92 21.96 2.49
N THR A 39 27.75 22.38 3.43
CA THR A 39 29.20 22.16 3.38
C THR A 39 29.63 20.86 4.05
N GLU A 40 28.83 20.33 4.98
CA GLU A 40 29.23 19.18 5.80
C GLU A 40 28.01 18.51 6.45
N LEU A 41 27.89 17.19 6.26
CA LEU A 41 26.92 16.36 6.96
C LEU A 41 27.52 15.85 8.29
N PRO A 42 26.73 15.81 9.39
CA PRO A 42 27.23 15.51 10.75
C PRO A 42 27.89 14.12 10.95
N LEU A 43 27.88 13.25 9.94
CA LEU A 43 28.43 11.88 9.99
C LEU A 43 29.30 11.50 8.78
N ILE A 44 29.19 12.21 7.67
CA ILE A 44 29.71 11.75 6.36
C ILE A 44 30.74 12.73 5.76
N GLY A 45 30.78 13.99 6.24
CA GLY A 45 31.69 15.01 5.70
C GLY A 45 31.18 15.65 4.40
N PRO A 46 32.06 16.38 3.66
CA PRO A 46 31.68 17.05 2.42
C PRO A 46 31.58 16.04 1.27
N ILE A 47 30.36 15.78 0.79
CA ILE A 47 30.11 14.99 -0.41
C ILE A 47 29.32 15.85 -1.41
N PRO A 48 29.68 15.84 -2.72
CA PRO A 48 28.85 16.41 -3.77
C PRO A 48 27.43 15.81 -3.73
N HIS A 49 26.39 16.63 -3.97
CA HIS A 49 25.00 16.14 -4.03
C HIS A 49 24.53 15.48 -2.71
N SER A 50 25.01 15.99 -1.58
CA SER A 50 24.80 15.43 -0.23
C SER A 50 23.32 15.20 0.11
N LEU A 51 22.43 16.15 -0.20
CA LEU A 51 20.99 15.99 0.08
C LEU A 51 20.34 14.92 -0.78
N VAL A 52 20.74 14.80 -2.05
CA VAL A 52 20.20 13.81 -2.97
C VAL A 52 20.52 12.41 -2.46
N ILE A 53 21.77 12.15 -2.11
CA ILE A 53 22.21 10.85 -1.59
C ILE A 53 21.47 10.50 -0.32
N VAL A 54 21.40 11.45 0.63
CA VAL A 54 20.73 11.24 1.91
C VAL A 54 19.22 10.99 1.73
N ALA A 55 18.56 11.76 0.86
CA ALA A 55 17.16 11.56 0.53
C ALA A 55 16.92 10.19 -0.10
N LEU A 56 17.74 9.76 -1.07
CA LEU A 56 17.59 8.45 -1.71
C LEU A 56 17.79 7.30 -0.72
N VAL A 57 18.82 7.35 0.13
CA VAL A 57 19.09 6.30 1.11
C VAL A 57 17.96 6.20 2.13
N TRP A 58 17.52 7.33 2.68
CA TRP A 58 16.44 7.38 3.65
C TRP A 58 15.10 6.94 3.05
N SER A 59 14.79 7.40 1.85
CA SER A 59 13.55 7.04 1.14
C SER A 59 13.52 5.55 0.82
N LEU A 60 14.63 4.99 0.32
CA LEU A 60 14.74 3.56 0.05
C LEU A 60 14.59 2.73 1.33
N PHE A 61 15.24 3.16 2.41
CA PHE A 61 15.09 2.53 3.72
C PHE A 61 13.63 2.54 4.19
N GLY A 62 12.96 3.69 4.08
CA GLY A 62 11.54 3.85 4.39
C GLY A 62 10.63 2.93 3.59
N THR A 63 10.85 2.86 2.27
CA THR A 63 10.10 1.97 1.39
C THR A 63 10.27 0.51 1.80
N ILE A 64 11.49 0.06 2.09
CA ILE A 64 11.75 -1.31 2.55
C ILE A 64 11.04 -1.57 3.89
N LEU A 65 11.17 -0.64 4.84
CA LEU A 65 10.55 -0.75 6.16
C LEU A 65 9.02 -0.88 6.06
N LEU A 66 8.39 0.00 5.28
CA LEU A 66 6.93 0.00 5.07
C LEU A 66 6.48 -1.21 4.26
N ALA A 67 7.24 -1.65 3.26
CA ALA A 67 6.95 -2.86 2.49
C ALA A 67 6.97 -4.11 3.39
N VAL A 68 7.96 -4.24 4.27
CA VAL A 68 8.04 -5.33 5.24
C VAL A 68 6.88 -5.27 6.23
N ALA A 69 6.51 -4.09 6.73
CA ALA A 69 5.36 -3.92 7.61
C ALA A 69 4.02 -4.25 6.93
N GLY A 70 3.89 -3.96 5.62
CA GLY A 70 2.66 -4.14 4.83
C GLY A 70 2.49 -5.50 4.14
N ILE A 71 3.53 -6.36 4.12
CA ILE A 71 3.57 -7.58 3.29
C ILE A 71 2.41 -8.55 3.55
N LYS A 72 1.85 -8.57 4.77
CA LYS A 72 0.76 -9.47 5.14
C LYS A 72 -0.64 -8.96 4.74
N LEU A 73 -0.80 -7.66 4.47
CA LEU A 73 -2.12 -7.04 4.23
C LEU A 73 -2.94 -7.72 3.09
N PRO A 74 -2.37 -8.07 1.92
CA PRO A 74 -3.13 -8.67 0.82
C PRO A 74 -3.74 -10.01 1.19
N GLY A 75 -2.94 -10.87 1.81
CA GLY A 75 -3.38 -12.21 2.18
C GLY A 75 -4.50 -12.17 3.21
N MET A 76 -4.56 -11.11 4.02
CA MET A 76 -5.65 -10.89 4.96
C MET A 76 -6.91 -10.37 4.29
N GLU A 77 -6.77 -9.45 3.33
CA GLU A 77 -7.89 -8.90 2.55
C GLU A 77 -8.61 -10.02 1.75
N PHE A 78 -7.85 -10.86 1.04
CA PHE A 78 -8.43 -12.02 0.33
C PHE A 78 -9.18 -12.98 1.27
N ARG A 79 -8.62 -13.25 2.45
CA ARG A 79 -9.28 -14.11 3.44
C ARG A 79 -10.54 -13.44 3.99
N ASN A 80 -10.54 -12.13 4.15
CA ASN A 80 -11.69 -11.37 4.62
C ASN A 80 -12.86 -11.47 3.63
N GLN A 81 -12.59 -11.20 2.35
CA GLN A 81 -13.57 -11.33 1.27
C GLN A 81 -14.14 -12.75 1.17
N ARG A 82 -13.30 -13.78 1.35
CA ARG A 82 -13.75 -15.19 1.30
C ARG A 82 -14.71 -15.54 2.44
N VAL A 83 -14.40 -15.13 3.66
CA VAL A 83 -15.24 -15.44 4.83
C VAL A 83 -16.55 -14.64 4.78
N GLU A 84 -16.51 -13.40 4.29
CA GLU A 84 -17.71 -12.59 4.04
C GLU A 84 -18.60 -13.22 2.95
N ALA A 85 -18.02 -13.66 1.84
CA ALA A 85 -18.77 -14.30 0.76
C ALA A 85 -19.45 -15.61 1.21
N ALA A 86 -18.77 -16.43 2.02
CA ALA A 86 -19.36 -17.66 2.57
C ALA A 86 -20.57 -17.35 3.48
N TYR A 87 -20.46 -16.33 4.32
CA TYR A 87 -21.57 -15.89 5.17
C TYR A 87 -22.75 -15.35 4.35
N ARG A 88 -22.49 -14.50 3.35
CA ARG A 88 -23.54 -13.98 2.44
C ARG A 88 -24.24 -15.10 1.67
N LYS A 89 -23.50 -16.11 1.20
CA LYS A 89 -24.05 -17.26 0.48
C LYS A 89 -25.05 -18.05 1.33
N GLU A 90 -24.70 -18.33 2.58
CA GLU A 90 -25.60 -19.04 3.51
C GLU A 90 -26.84 -18.22 3.87
N LEU A 91 -26.71 -16.90 4.01
CA LEU A 91 -27.88 -16.04 4.23
C LEU A 91 -28.86 -16.06 3.06
N VAL A 92 -28.37 -16.01 1.82
CA VAL A 92 -29.22 -16.11 0.61
C VAL A 92 -29.94 -17.46 0.58
N TYR A 93 -29.23 -18.56 0.88
CA TYR A 93 -29.89 -19.87 0.95
C TYR A 93 -30.92 -20.00 2.07
N GLY A 94 -30.74 -19.30 3.19
CA GLY A 94 -31.73 -19.24 4.25
C GLY A 94 -32.97 -18.40 3.92
N GLU A 95 -32.86 -17.50 2.94
CA GLU A 95 -34.01 -16.77 2.39
C GLU A 95 -34.87 -17.69 1.52
N ASP A 96 -34.23 -18.55 0.72
CA ASP A 96 -34.91 -19.45 -0.22
C ASP A 96 -35.44 -20.76 0.42
N ASP A 97 -34.77 -21.31 1.44
CA ASP A 97 -35.13 -22.58 2.10
C ASP A 97 -35.19 -22.44 3.64
N PRO A 98 -36.38 -22.60 4.26
CA PRO A 98 -36.56 -22.53 5.72
C PRO A 98 -35.73 -23.55 6.53
N ASN A 99 -35.22 -24.60 5.89
CA ASN A 99 -34.37 -25.62 6.53
C ASN A 99 -32.86 -25.36 6.37
N ARG A 100 -32.47 -24.35 5.58
CA ARG A 100 -31.07 -23.89 5.47
C ARG A 100 -30.80 -22.73 6.43
N ALA A 101 -29.52 -22.34 6.54
CA ALA A 101 -29.07 -21.28 7.44
C ALA A 101 -29.42 -21.51 8.93
N SER A 102 -29.21 -22.74 9.41
CA SER A 102 -29.49 -23.07 10.81
C SER A 102 -28.78 -22.08 11.78
N PRO A 103 -29.44 -21.66 12.88
CA PRO A 103 -28.87 -20.68 13.81
C PRO A 103 -27.44 -21.01 14.33
N PRO A 104 -27.09 -22.30 14.61
CA PRO A 104 -25.73 -22.67 15.00
C PRO A 104 -24.68 -22.43 13.90
N ALA A 105 -25.00 -22.77 12.64
CA ALA A 105 -24.09 -22.60 11.50
C ALA A 105 -23.86 -21.12 11.16
N LEU A 106 -24.92 -20.32 11.20
CA LEU A 106 -24.82 -18.87 10.99
C LEU A 106 -23.97 -18.18 12.06
N THR A 107 -24.11 -18.57 13.34
CA THR A 107 -23.31 -17.98 14.40
C THR A 107 -21.84 -18.40 14.31
N GLU A 108 -21.53 -19.60 13.84
CA GLU A 108 -20.15 -20.00 13.53
C GLU A 108 -19.55 -19.17 12.38
N LEU A 109 -20.27 -19.03 11.26
CA LEU A 109 -19.84 -18.23 10.11
C LEU A 109 -19.64 -16.76 10.49
N PHE A 110 -20.57 -16.18 11.24
CA PHE A 110 -20.45 -14.82 11.74
C PHE A 110 -19.25 -14.64 12.69
N GLN A 111 -18.98 -15.61 13.57
CA GLN A 111 -17.78 -15.56 14.42
C GLN A 111 -16.49 -15.61 13.60
N ASN A 112 -16.47 -16.37 12.51
CA ASN A 112 -15.33 -16.44 11.59
C ASN A 112 -15.13 -15.12 10.83
N VAL A 113 -16.21 -14.48 10.38
CA VAL A 113 -16.19 -13.12 9.79
C VAL A 113 -15.58 -12.17 10.82
N ARG A 114 -16.15 -12.12 12.02
CA ARG A 114 -15.70 -11.22 13.11
C ARG A 114 -14.22 -11.39 13.41
N ARG A 115 -13.74 -12.61 13.66
CA ARG A 115 -12.31 -12.88 13.97
C ARG A 115 -11.40 -12.44 12.83
N THR A 116 -11.81 -12.67 11.58
CA THR A 116 -11.01 -12.31 10.41
C THR A 116 -10.94 -10.80 10.22
N TYR A 117 -12.07 -10.10 10.34
CA TYR A 117 -12.14 -8.65 10.27
C TYR A 117 -11.32 -7.97 11.37
N PHE A 118 -11.45 -8.40 12.64
CA PHE A 118 -10.66 -7.81 13.74
C PHE A 118 -9.16 -7.96 13.51
N ARG A 119 -8.72 -9.14 13.05
CA ARG A 119 -7.31 -9.35 12.72
C ARG A 119 -6.86 -8.47 11.56
N TYR A 120 -7.68 -8.33 10.51
CA TYR A 120 -7.41 -7.45 9.38
C TYR A 120 -7.27 -5.99 9.83
N TYR A 121 -8.26 -5.47 10.58
CA TYR A 121 -8.24 -4.11 11.11
C TYR A 121 -7.05 -3.85 12.03
N PHE A 122 -6.67 -4.81 12.89
CA PHE A 122 -5.50 -4.64 13.75
C PHE A 122 -4.21 -4.47 12.94
N HIS A 123 -4.02 -5.25 11.89
CA HIS A 123 -2.84 -5.11 11.03
C HIS A 123 -2.90 -3.83 10.19
N TYR A 124 -4.09 -3.43 9.74
CA TYR A 124 -4.27 -2.16 9.04
C TYR A 124 -3.97 -0.96 9.95
N ALA A 125 -4.44 -1.00 11.20
CA ALA A 125 -4.15 0.01 12.21
C ALA A 125 -2.64 0.06 12.54
N TYR A 126 -2.02 -1.10 12.79
CA TYR A 126 -0.57 -1.22 12.99
C TYR A 126 0.21 -0.62 11.81
N PHE A 127 -0.15 -0.99 10.58
CA PHE A 127 0.49 -0.46 9.38
C PHE A 127 0.34 1.05 9.26
N ASN A 128 -0.85 1.60 9.53
CA ASN A 128 -1.08 3.04 9.50
C ASN A 128 -0.30 3.78 10.59
N VAL A 129 -0.15 3.19 11.78
CA VAL A 129 0.71 3.74 12.85
C VAL A 129 2.16 3.76 12.39
N PHE A 130 2.66 2.68 11.80
CA PHE A 130 4.01 2.63 11.24
C PHE A 130 4.21 3.65 10.11
N ARG A 131 3.25 3.77 9.20
CA ARG A 131 3.26 4.71 8.08
C ARG A 131 3.27 6.16 8.58
N ALA A 132 2.38 6.51 9.50
CA ALA A 132 2.34 7.84 10.10
C ALA A 132 3.62 8.12 10.91
N GLY A 133 4.11 7.14 11.66
CA GLY A 133 5.35 7.24 12.41
C GLY A 133 6.56 7.48 11.51
N PHE A 134 6.63 6.80 10.36
CA PHE A 134 7.68 7.04 9.37
C PHE A 134 7.58 8.45 8.77
N GLY A 135 6.38 8.93 8.43
CA GLY A 135 6.20 10.32 7.98
C GLY A 135 6.64 11.37 9.01
N GLN A 136 6.44 11.11 10.29
CA GLN A 136 6.98 11.97 11.36
C GLN A 136 8.50 11.86 11.47
N ALA A 137 9.06 10.66 11.28
CA ALA A 137 10.49 10.44 11.24
C ALA A 137 11.13 11.19 10.05
N ASP A 138 10.49 11.27 8.88
CA ASP A 138 10.95 12.06 7.72
C ASP A 138 11.16 13.53 8.11
N ALA A 139 10.14 14.13 8.74
CA ALA A 139 10.19 15.54 9.15
C ALA A 139 11.30 15.80 10.19
N ILE A 140 11.46 14.89 11.15
CA ILE A 140 12.51 14.97 12.17
C ILE A 140 13.89 14.77 11.53
N PHE A 141 14.05 13.74 10.70
CA PHE A 141 15.31 13.39 10.04
C PHE A 141 15.81 14.53 9.15
N SER A 142 14.94 15.10 8.31
CA SER A 142 15.24 16.29 7.50
C SER A 142 15.76 17.45 8.36
N SER A 143 15.14 17.67 9.52
CA SER A 143 15.56 18.73 10.45
C SER A 143 16.92 18.43 11.09
N VAL A 144 17.13 17.19 11.56
CA VAL A 144 18.34 16.77 12.27
C VAL A 144 19.59 16.89 11.39
N ILE A 145 19.48 16.51 10.12
CA ILE A 145 20.60 16.59 9.17
C ILE A 145 21.08 18.04 8.98
N LEU A 146 20.16 18.99 9.06
CA LEU A 146 20.43 20.41 8.80
C LEU A 146 20.90 21.16 10.06
N ILE A 147 20.81 20.58 11.26
CA ILE A 147 21.22 21.23 12.52
C ILE A 147 22.63 21.84 12.44
N PRO A 148 23.69 21.13 11.98
CA PRO A 148 25.04 21.71 11.95
C PRO A 148 25.13 22.91 10.99
N THR A 149 24.45 22.84 9.85
CA THR A 149 24.45 23.91 8.85
C THR A 149 23.69 25.15 9.33
N ILE A 150 22.59 24.94 10.07
CA ILE A 150 21.83 26.02 10.72
C ILE A 150 22.66 26.66 11.84
N ALA A 151 23.29 25.84 12.70
CA ALA A 151 24.14 26.32 13.79
C ALA A 151 25.35 27.13 13.29
N ALA A 152 25.89 26.77 12.12
CA ALA A 152 26.95 27.52 11.45
C ALA A 152 26.46 28.80 10.74
N GLY A 153 25.16 29.10 10.75
CA GLY A 153 24.56 30.27 10.10
C GLY A 153 24.61 30.24 8.58
N LYS A 154 24.82 29.06 7.97
CA LYS A 154 25.04 28.92 6.52
C LYS A 154 23.73 28.87 5.71
N ILE A 155 22.61 28.52 6.34
CA ILE A 155 21.29 28.49 5.69
C ILE A 155 20.27 29.30 6.48
N THR A 156 19.31 29.89 5.76
CA THR A 156 18.18 30.61 6.33
C THR A 156 16.97 29.68 6.52
N LEU A 157 15.97 30.14 7.27
CA LEU A 157 14.71 29.41 7.44
C LEU A 157 14.02 29.10 6.10
N GLY A 158 14.12 30.01 5.13
CA GLY A 158 13.53 29.81 3.80
C GLY A 158 14.18 28.65 3.05
N ILE A 159 15.51 28.53 3.10
CA ILE A 159 16.25 27.42 2.48
C ILE A 159 15.91 26.10 3.22
N TRP A 160 15.85 26.13 4.56
CA TRP A 160 15.44 24.97 5.36
C TRP A 160 14.04 24.46 4.97
N GLN A 161 13.07 25.36 4.78
CA GLN A 161 11.72 24.98 4.35
C GLN A 161 11.71 24.37 2.94
N GLN A 162 12.52 24.91 2.02
CA GLN A 162 12.65 24.37 0.65
C GLN A 162 13.25 22.97 0.66
N ILE A 163 14.32 22.75 1.43
CA ILE A 163 14.94 21.43 1.59
C ILE A 163 13.95 20.45 2.20
N SER A 164 13.28 20.83 3.30
CA SER A 164 12.32 19.94 3.98
C SER A 164 11.15 19.56 3.09
N THR A 165 10.65 20.52 2.29
CA THR A 165 9.59 20.26 1.31
C THR A 165 10.09 19.30 0.23
N ALA A 166 11.22 19.58 -0.40
CA ALA A 166 11.76 18.75 -1.47
C ALA A 166 12.12 17.34 -1.00
N PHE A 167 12.70 17.21 0.21
CA PHE A 167 12.99 15.93 0.85
C PHE A 167 11.71 15.11 1.07
N GLY A 168 10.67 15.74 1.61
CA GLY A 168 9.37 15.09 1.82
C GLY A 168 8.74 14.59 0.53
N GLN A 169 8.87 15.35 -0.57
CA GLN A 169 8.36 14.95 -1.89
C GLN A 169 9.12 13.76 -2.49
N VAL A 170 10.44 13.71 -2.31
CA VAL A 170 11.24 12.54 -2.73
C VAL A 170 10.86 11.33 -1.89
N SER A 171 10.79 11.46 -0.56
CA SER A 171 10.41 10.36 0.34
C SER A 171 9.01 9.81 0.03
N SER A 172 8.02 10.68 -0.13
CA SER A 172 6.64 10.27 -0.43
C SER A 172 6.53 9.52 -1.78
N SER A 173 7.29 9.96 -2.79
CA SER A 173 7.29 9.32 -4.11
C SER A 173 7.80 7.89 -4.07
N PHE A 174 8.84 7.61 -3.27
CA PHE A 174 9.35 6.26 -3.04
C PHE A 174 8.36 5.36 -2.29
N GLN A 175 7.46 5.96 -1.50
CA GLN A 175 6.44 5.25 -0.73
C GLN A 175 5.16 4.97 -1.53
N TYR A 176 5.05 5.46 -2.77
CA TYR A 176 3.88 5.25 -3.64
C TYR A 176 3.43 3.79 -3.67
N LEU A 177 4.34 2.86 -4.00
CA LEU A 177 4.05 1.43 -4.17
C LEU A 177 3.41 0.82 -2.92
N VAL A 178 3.90 1.19 -1.75
CA VAL A 178 3.39 0.70 -0.47
C VAL A 178 2.03 1.32 -0.16
N SER A 179 1.82 2.60 -0.51
CA SER A 179 0.55 3.29 -0.30
C SER A 179 -0.56 2.82 -1.25
N ALA A 180 -0.22 2.46 -2.47
CA ALA A 180 -1.11 1.99 -3.53
C ALA A 180 -1.49 0.51 -3.39
N TRP A 181 -0.90 -0.17 -2.41
CA TRP A 181 -1.00 -1.61 -2.25
C TRP A 181 -2.44 -2.13 -2.09
N PRO A 182 -3.33 -1.54 -1.27
CA PRO A 182 -4.73 -1.97 -1.20
C PRO A 182 -5.43 -1.90 -2.56
N GLN A 183 -5.20 -0.83 -3.33
CA GLN A 183 -5.77 -0.63 -4.65
C GLN A 183 -5.21 -1.64 -5.67
N ILE A 184 -3.92 -1.95 -5.61
CA ILE A 184 -3.31 -3.01 -6.44
C ILE A 184 -3.97 -4.37 -6.14
N VAL A 185 -4.20 -4.69 -4.88
CA VAL A 185 -4.88 -5.94 -4.48
C VAL A 185 -6.32 -5.99 -4.98
N GLU A 186 -7.05 -4.88 -4.88
CA GLU A 186 -8.40 -4.76 -5.43
C GLU A 186 -8.40 -4.98 -6.96
N LEU A 187 -7.47 -4.34 -7.67
CA LEU A 187 -7.31 -4.50 -9.12
C LEU A 187 -7.02 -5.96 -9.50
N ILE A 188 -6.13 -6.64 -8.78
CA ILE A 188 -5.84 -8.07 -8.97
C ILE A 188 -7.10 -8.92 -8.73
N SER A 189 -7.89 -8.58 -7.70
CA SER A 189 -9.15 -9.28 -7.44
C SER A 189 -10.16 -9.12 -8.58
N ILE A 190 -10.33 -7.90 -9.10
CA ILE A 190 -11.24 -7.62 -10.21
C ILE A 190 -10.77 -8.36 -11.47
N TYR A 191 -9.48 -8.29 -11.79
CA TYR A 191 -8.88 -8.98 -12.92
C TYR A 191 -9.16 -10.49 -12.89
N LYS A 192 -8.97 -11.13 -11.71
CA LYS A 192 -9.25 -12.55 -11.54
C LYS A 192 -10.72 -12.89 -11.78
N ARG A 193 -11.66 -12.09 -11.25
CA ARG A 193 -13.09 -12.30 -11.48
C ARG A 193 -13.45 -12.19 -12.95
N LEU A 194 -12.91 -11.19 -13.64
CA LEU A 194 -13.15 -11.00 -15.06
C LEU A 194 -12.59 -12.16 -15.89
N ARG A 195 -11.41 -12.68 -15.54
CA ARG A 195 -10.82 -13.85 -16.19
C ARG A 195 -11.60 -15.14 -15.95
N ALA A 196 -12.12 -15.34 -14.73
CA ALA A 196 -12.99 -16.49 -14.43
C ALA A 196 -14.30 -16.44 -15.23
N PHE A 197 -14.89 -15.25 -15.38
CA PHE A 197 -16.06 -15.05 -16.24
C PHE A 197 -15.75 -15.37 -17.71
N GLU A 198 -14.64 -14.85 -18.23
CA GLU A 198 -14.18 -15.11 -19.59
C GLU A 198 -13.95 -16.60 -19.84
N ALA A 199 -13.29 -17.29 -18.91
CA ALA A 199 -13.05 -18.73 -19.01
C ALA A 199 -14.36 -19.54 -19.03
N THR A 200 -15.35 -19.14 -18.23
CA THR A 200 -16.68 -19.77 -18.22
C THR A 200 -17.41 -19.56 -19.55
N LEU A 201 -17.26 -18.39 -20.17
CA LEU A 201 -17.92 -18.05 -21.43
C LEU A 201 -17.31 -18.80 -22.63
N TYR A 202 -15.98 -18.97 -22.66
CA TYR A 202 -15.27 -19.61 -23.77
C TYR A 202 -14.94 -21.09 -23.54
N GLY A 203 -15.33 -21.66 -22.40
CA GLY A 203 -15.05 -23.06 -22.05
C GLY A 203 -13.57 -23.32 -21.77
N GLU A 204 -12.82 -22.30 -21.34
CA GLU A 204 -11.43 -22.43 -20.91
C GLU A 204 -11.34 -22.99 -19.48
N PRO A 205 -10.23 -23.63 -19.10
CA PRO A 205 -10.00 -24.00 -17.71
C PRO A 205 -10.01 -22.77 -16.79
N LEU A 206 -10.75 -22.88 -15.67
CA LEU A 206 -10.81 -21.84 -14.63
C LEU A 206 -9.42 -21.47 -14.11
N PRO A 207 -9.21 -20.28 -13.55
CA PRO A 207 -7.94 -19.93 -12.92
C PRO A 207 -7.50 -20.94 -11.85
N ASP A 208 -6.19 -21.17 -11.73
CA ASP A 208 -5.52 -22.11 -10.81
C ASP A 208 -6.07 -22.11 -9.36
N ILE A 209 -6.44 -20.93 -8.86
CA ILE A 209 -6.93 -20.72 -7.50
C ILE A 209 -8.35 -21.30 -7.36
N ASP A 210 -9.18 -21.12 -8.38
CA ASP A 210 -10.55 -21.62 -8.44
C ASP A 210 -10.56 -23.13 -8.69
N GLN A 211 -9.65 -23.64 -9.53
CA GLN A 211 -9.43 -25.08 -9.67
C GLN A 211 -9.03 -25.73 -8.34
N ARG A 212 -8.08 -25.14 -7.61
CA ARG A 212 -7.68 -25.64 -6.27
C ARG A 212 -8.80 -25.52 -5.24
N TYR A 213 -9.67 -24.52 -5.36
CA TYR A 213 -10.85 -24.38 -4.51
C TYR A 213 -11.84 -25.51 -4.76
N LEU A 214 -12.19 -25.75 -6.03
CA LEU A 214 -13.09 -26.83 -6.45
C LEU A 214 -12.53 -28.20 -6.06
N ALA A 215 -11.23 -28.42 -6.27
CA ALA A 215 -10.55 -29.66 -5.88
C ALA A 215 -10.56 -29.91 -4.36
N LYS A 216 -10.61 -28.86 -3.53
CA LYS A 216 -10.68 -28.98 -2.07
C LYS A 216 -12.09 -29.12 -1.51
N HIS A 217 -13.10 -28.57 -2.18
CA HIS A 217 -14.46 -28.48 -1.61
C HIS A 217 -15.46 -29.41 -2.30
N GLY A 218 -15.10 -30.02 -3.43
CA GLY A 218 -15.98 -30.90 -4.19
C GLY A 218 -17.15 -30.12 -4.78
N VAL A 219 -17.48 -30.41 -6.04
CA VAL A 219 -18.77 -30.00 -6.59
C VAL A 219 -19.80 -30.87 -5.88
N GLN A 220 -20.49 -30.33 -4.89
CA GLN A 220 -21.80 -30.88 -4.51
C GLN A 220 -22.79 -30.23 -5.45
N ASP A 221 -23.10 -30.97 -6.51
CA ASP A 221 -24.25 -30.75 -7.39
C ASP A 221 -25.56 -30.75 -6.58
#